data_AF-A0AAU4G3F2-F1
#
_entry.id   AF-A0AAU4G3F2-F1
#
_cell.length_a   1.000
_cell.length_b   1.000
_cell.length_c   1.000
_cell.angle_alpha   90.00
_cell.angle_beta   90.00
_cell.angle_gamma   90.00
#
_symmetry.space_group_name_H-M   'P 1'
#
loop_
_entity.id
_entity.type
_entity.pdbx_description
1 polymer ?
#
loop_
_entity_poly.entity_id
_entity_poly.type
_entity_poly.pdbx_seq_one_letter_code
_entity_poly.pdbx_strand_id
1 'polypeptide(L)' 'MGKKQPADPRAVVRKLMKAGKVKKKCCRSKPRCKKCPVLALKKAKNDLAKAA' A
#
# COMPACT_ATOMS: atom_id res chain seq x y z
N MET A 1 16.88 10.33 15.06
CA MET A 1 16.23 10.28 13.72
C MET A 1 16.39 8.87 13.17
N GLY A 2 15.30 8.09 13.15
CA GLY A 2 15.32 6.63 13.00
C GLY A 2 15.78 6.13 11.62
N LYS A 3 16.55 5.04 11.63
CA LYS A 3 17.13 4.32 10.48
C LYS A 3 16.12 4.17 9.33
N LYS A 4 16.51 4.59 8.12
CA LYS A 4 15.80 4.29 6.87
C LYS A 4 15.81 2.78 6.67
N GLN A 5 14.77 2.09 7.16
CA GLN A 5 14.60 0.66 6.87
C GLN A 5 14.35 0.48 5.37
N PRO A 6 14.90 -0.60 4.77
CA PRO A 6 14.66 -0.94 3.36
C PRO A 6 13.15 -0.97 3.12
N ALA A 7 12.73 -0.32 2.05
CA ALA A 7 11.36 0.03 1.69
C ALA A 7 10.26 -0.84 2.34
N ASP A 8 9.78 -0.45 3.51
CA ASP A 8 8.71 -1.18 4.18
C ASP A 8 7.42 -1.11 3.32
N PRO A 9 6.80 -2.25 2.94
CA PRO A 9 5.63 -2.23 2.06
C PRO A 9 4.47 -1.43 2.64
N ARG A 10 4.39 -1.33 3.99
CA ARG A 10 3.39 -0.51 4.66
C ARG A 10 3.68 0.99 4.49
N ALA A 11 4.94 1.40 4.45
CA ALA A 11 5.31 2.79 4.21
C ALA A 11 4.94 3.25 2.79
N VAL A 12 5.12 2.36 1.80
CA VAL A 12 4.68 2.60 0.41
C VAL A 12 3.17 2.78 0.35
N VAL A 13 2.41 1.89 0.99
CA VAL A 13 0.94 2.01 1.02
C VAL A 13 0.48 3.26 1.77
N ARG A 14 1.15 3.66 2.86
CA ARG A 14 0.86 4.92 3.55
C ARG A 14 1.11 6.14 2.66
N LYS A 15 2.17 6.16 1.85
CA LYS A 15 2.40 7.22 0.85
C LYS A 15 1.29 7.24 -0.21
N LEU A 16 0.90 6.08 -0.74
CA LEU A 16 -0.18 5.96 -1.72
C LEU A 16 -1.55 6.34 -1.15
N MET A 17 -1.78 6.11 0.14
CA MET A 17 -2.96 6.60 0.86
C MET A 17 -2.94 8.12 1.00
N LYS A 18 -1.81 8.73 1.38
CA LYS A 18 -1.67 10.19 1.46
C LYS A 18 -1.87 10.85 0.09
N ALA A 19 -1.39 10.22 -0.98
CA ALA A 19 -1.59 10.68 -2.36
C ALA A 19 -3.02 10.44 -2.90
N GLY A 20 -3.95 9.92 -2.10
CA GLY A 20 -5.34 9.68 -2.52
C GLY A 20 -5.53 8.51 -3.52
N LYS A 21 -4.45 7.82 -3.90
CA LYS A 21 -4.47 6.67 -4.81
C LYS A 21 -5.06 5.43 -4.13
N VAL A 22 -4.97 5.33 -2.81
CA VAL A 22 -5.51 4.21 -2.00
C VAL A 22 -6.46 4.74 -0.92
N LYS A 23 -7.63 4.11 -0.74
CA LYS A 23 -8.58 4.49 0.32
C LYS A 23 -8.16 3.90 1.66
N LYS A 24 -8.43 4.62 2.76
CA LYS A 24 -8.21 4.16 4.15
C LYS A 24 -9.03 2.91 4.51
N LYS A 25 -10.23 2.74 3.95
CA LYS A 25 -11.17 1.64 4.27
C LYS A 25 -11.35 0.71 3.06
N CYS A 26 -11.42 -0.59 3.33
CA CYS A 26 -11.72 -1.65 2.36
C CYS A 26 -13.16 -1.53 1.82
N CYS A 27 -13.53 -2.41 0.89
CA CYS A 27 -14.89 -2.53 0.33
C CYS A 27 -15.91 -2.55 1.49
N ARG A 28 -16.84 -1.59 1.52
CA ARG A 28 -17.87 -1.49 2.57
C ARG A 28 -19.26 -1.65 1.96
N SER A 29 -19.66 -0.72 1.10
CA SER A 29 -20.97 -0.74 0.41
C SER A 29 -20.85 -0.90 -1.10
N LYS A 30 -19.71 -0.50 -1.68
CA LYS A 30 -19.38 -0.65 -3.10
C LYS A 30 -17.97 -1.22 -3.23
N PRO A 31 -17.69 -2.04 -4.26
CA PRO A 31 -16.36 -2.55 -4.50
C PRO A 31 -15.39 -1.40 -4.77
N ARG A 32 -14.26 -1.38 -4.06
CA ARG A 32 -13.18 -0.37 -4.21
C ARG A 32 -11.89 -1.01 -4.67
N CYS A 33 -11.97 -2.14 -5.36
CA CYS A 33 -10.84 -2.98 -5.73
C CYS A 33 -9.70 -2.19 -6.39
N LYS A 34 -10.02 -1.18 -7.22
CA LYS A 34 -9.05 -0.28 -7.86
C LYS A 34 -8.22 0.57 -6.88
N LYS A 35 -8.77 0.91 -5.70
CA LYS A 35 -8.13 1.73 -4.65
C LYS A 35 -8.03 0.99 -3.31
N CYS A 36 -8.08 -0.35 -3.33
CA CYS A 36 -8.18 -1.17 -2.12
C CYS A 36 -6.85 -1.19 -1.37
N PRO A 37 -6.84 -0.88 -0.06
CA PRO A 37 -5.61 -0.89 0.73
C PRO A 37 -4.96 -2.27 0.86
N VAL A 38 -5.76 -3.33 0.85
CA VAL A 38 -5.27 -4.72 0.94
C VAL A 38 -4.58 -5.15 -0.35
N LEU A 39 -5.18 -4.84 -1.51
CA LEU A 39 -4.56 -5.13 -2.81
C LEU A 39 -3.29 -4.29 -3.02
N ALA A 40 -3.28 -3.03 -2.57
CA ALA A 40 -2.08 -2.20 -2.61
C ALA A 40 -0.95 -2.79 -1.73
N LEU A 41 -1.28 -3.30 -0.54
CA LEU A 41 -0.31 -3.99 0.32
C LEU A 41 0.24 -5.25 -0.33
N LYS A 42 -0.61 -6.08 -0.96
CA LYS A 42 -0.17 -7.29 -1.65
C LYS A 42 0.74 -6.97 -2.85
N LYS A 43 0.38 -5.94 -3.63
CA LYS A 43 1.23 -5.46 -4.73
C LYS A 43 2.58 -4.95 -4.22
N ALA A 44 2.59 -4.10 -3.19
CA ALA A 44 3.84 -3.58 -2.63
C ALA A 44 4.75 -4.68 -2.09
N LYS A 45 4.20 -5.73 -1.46
CA LYS A 45 4.97 -6.90 -1.04
C LYS A 45 5.58 -7.65 -2.23
N ASN A 46 4.78 -7.89 -3.27
CA ASN A 46 5.26 -8.57 -4.48
C ASN A 46 6.32 -7.74 -5.23
N ASP A 47 6.17 -6.43 -5.26
CA ASP A 47 7.10 -5.51 -5.91
C ASP A 47 8.46 -5.53 -5.21
N LEU A 48 8.45 -5.50 -3.87
CA LEU A 48 9.66 -5.63 -3.05
C LEU A 48 10.30 -7.02 -3.18
N ALA A 49 9.49 -8.08 -3.24
CA ALA A 49 9.98 -9.44 -3.44
C ALA A 49 10.54 -9.67 -4.86
N LYS A 50 10.14 -8.86 -5.85
CA LYS A 50 10.72 -8.87 -7.20
C LYS A 50 11.95 -7.98 -7.33
N ALA A 51 12.09 -6.99 -6.45
CA ALA A 51 13.19 -6.04 -6.45
C ALA A 51 14.38 -6.47 -5.56
N ALA A 52 14.25 -7.61 -4.87
CA ALA A 52 15.30 -8.28 -4.10
C ALA A 52 15.78 -9.52 -4.88
#